data_AF-A0A3P7PJZ9-F1
#
_entry.id   AF-A0A3P7PJZ9-F1
#
_cell.length_a   1.000
_cell.length_b   1.000
_cell.length_c   1.000
_cell.angle_alpha   90.00
_cell.angle_beta   90.00
_cell.angle_gamma   90.00
#
_symmetry.space_group_name_H-M   'P 1'
#
loop_
_entity.id
_entity.type
_entity.pdbx_description
1 polymer ?
#
loop_
_entity_poly.entity_id
_entity_poly.type
_entity_poly.pdbx_seq_one_letter_code
_entity_poly.pdbx_strand_id
1 'polypeptide(L)'
;MIGQLDEEELVNQLLKGGAGSTHGPAPPIPRLCIRPYQWRSECLHGYAEDGDATSFPQAIYLAASFDRRLIYNVSLATAFEARAKYNYYVKTGQYEDHKGIHCFSPVVNIMRHPLWGRTQETLGEDPFLTGALSNAFVRGLSGFPLHGRISYEDKHLYLTAASCKHFAVHDGPENIPVSRLSFEANVSVADIKAWKFPGMLRF
;
A
#
# COMPACT_ATOMS: atom_id res chain seq x y z
N MET A 1 -1.73 25.29 2.23
CA MET A 1 -2.56 24.48 3.14
C MET A 1 -1.88 24.27 4.49
N ILE A 2 -0.73 23.59 4.56
CA ILE A 2 -0.08 23.27 5.86
C ILE A 2 0.22 24.50 6.71
N GLY A 3 0.70 25.62 6.13
CA GLY A 3 0.98 26.85 6.87
C GLY A 3 -0.25 27.59 7.43
N GLN A 4 -1.46 27.05 7.26
CA GLN A 4 -2.70 27.58 7.86
C GLN A 4 -3.18 26.74 9.05
N LEU A 5 -2.50 25.64 9.36
CA LEU A 5 -2.82 24.79 10.51
C LEU A 5 -2.24 25.40 11.78
N ASP A 6 -2.98 25.31 12.87
CA ASP A 6 -2.41 25.49 14.21
C ASP A 6 -1.69 24.22 14.66
N GLU A 7 -1.01 24.30 15.80
CA GLU A 7 -0.22 23.20 16.33
C GLU A 7 -1.06 21.96 16.66
N GLU A 8 -2.25 22.14 17.23
CA GLU A 8 -3.13 21.04 17.61
C GLU A 8 -3.67 20.32 16.38
N GLU A 9 -4.11 21.07 15.36
CA GLU A 9 -4.54 20.50 14.09
C GLU A 9 -3.40 19.73 13.42
N LEU A 10 -2.18 20.29 13.38
CA LEU A 10 -1.03 19.62 12.80
C LEU A 10 -0.72 18.30 13.54
N VAL A 11 -0.68 18.33 14.86
CA VAL A 11 -0.44 17.14 15.70
C VAL A 11 -1.53 16.09 15.46
N ASN A 12 -2.80 16.50 15.43
CA ASN A 12 -3.90 15.58 15.19
C ASN A 12 -3.85 14.96 13.79
N GLN A 13 -3.51 15.72 12.75
CA GLN A 13 -3.36 15.17 11.40
C GLN A 13 -2.17 14.21 11.26
N LEU A 14 -1.13 14.34 12.11
CA LEU A 14 0.01 13.43 12.14
C LEU A 14 -0.26 12.14 12.94
N LEU A 15 -0.97 12.25 14.08
CA LEU A 15 -1.19 11.14 14.99
C LEU A 15 -2.42 10.30 14.65
N LYS A 16 -3.35 10.83 13.84
CA LYS A 16 -4.62 10.19 13.52
C LYS A 16 -4.73 9.79 12.04
N GLY A 17 -5.75 8.98 11.76
CA GLY A 17 -6.03 8.36 10.47
C GLY A 17 -5.38 6.99 10.27
N GLY A 18 -4.94 6.36 11.37
CA GLY A 18 -4.47 4.98 11.39
C GLY A 18 -5.58 3.96 11.70
N ALA A 19 -5.15 2.77 12.11
CA ALA A 19 -6.00 1.61 12.38
C ALA A 19 -6.96 1.77 13.57
N GLY A 20 -8.22 1.39 13.34
CA GLY A 20 -9.26 1.33 14.37
C GLY A 20 -9.73 2.68 14.89
N SER A 21 -10.76 2.67 15.74
CA SER A 21 -11.41 3.88 16.26
C SER A 21 -10.53 4.73 17.18
N THR A 22 -9.46 4.16 17.74
CA THR A 22 -8.51 4.89 18.60
C THR A 22 -7.57 5.78 17.79
N HIS A 23 -7.12 5.30 16.63
CA HIS A 23 -6.11 5.97 15.81
C HIS A 23 -6.66 6.58 14.55
N GLY A 24 -7.90 6.30 14.15
CA GLY A 24 -8.51 6.89 12.96
C GLY A 24 -10.00 7.20 13.12
N PRO A 25 -10.57 7.99 12.20
CA PRO A 25 -9.89 8.71 11.11
C PRO A 25 -9.09 9.93 11.58
N ALA A 26 -8.33 10.54 10.68
CA ALA A 26 -7.80 11.88 10.89
C ALA A 26 -8.99 12.85 11.03
N PRO A 27 -9.02 13.71 12.07
CA PRO A 27 -10.20 14.51 12.35
C PRO A 27 -10.44 15.59 11.27
N PRO A 28 -11.68 16.08 11.13
CA PRO A 28 -11.96 17.18 10.21
C PRO A 28 -11.32 18.49 10.72
N ILE A 29 -11.12 19.43 9.80
CA ILE A 29 -10.76 20.82 10.13
C ILE A 29 -11.83 21.74 9.54
N PRO A 30 -12.94 21.98 10.26
CA PRO A 30 -14.11 22.68 9.72
C PRO A 30 -13.81 24.09 9.22
N ARG A 31 -12.94 24.84 9.93
CA ARG A 31 -12.56 26.21 9.54
C ARG A 31 -11.85 26.31 8.19
N LEU A 32 -11.25 25.19 7.74
CA LEU A 32 -10.61 25.06 6.43
C LEU A 32 -11.43 24.23 5.45
N CYS A 33 -12.65 23.84 5.82
CA CYS A 33 -13.52 22.94 5.06
C CYS A 33 -12.85 21.59 4.72
N ILE A 34 -11.97 21.09 5.59
CA ILE A 34 -11.32 19.78 5.43
C ILE A 34 -12.16 18.72 6.14
N ARG A 35 -12.52 17.68 5.39
CA ARG A 35 -13.28 16.53 5.89
C ARG A 35 -12.35 15.52 6.59
N PRO A 36 -12.88 14.58 7.40
CA PRO A 36 -12.07 13.52 7.97
C PRO A 36 -11.40 12.70 6.86
N TYR A 37 -10.28 12.06 7.18
CA TYR A 37 -9.57 11.22 6.22
C TYR A 37 -9.04 9.95 6.87
N GLN A 38 -9.26 8.80 6.23
CA GLN A 38 -8.72 7.50 6.64
C GLN A 38 -7.53 7.12 5.75
N TRP A 39 -6.35 6.91 6.36
CA TRP A 39 -5.15 6.48 5.62
C TRP A 39 -5.06 4.96 5.47
N ARG A 40 -5.77 4.20 6.30
CA ARG A 40 -5.74 2.74 6.26
C ARG A 40 -6.78 2.20 5.28
N SER A 41 -6.31 1.71 4.15
CA SER A 41 -7.05 0.83 3.25
C SER A 41 -6.11 -0.26 2.74
N GLU A 42 -6.65 -1.42 2.41
CA GLU A 42 -5.85 -2.60 2.00
C GLU A 42 -6.28 -3.02 0.60
N CYS A 43 -5.31 -3.20 -0.29
CA CYS A 43 -5.56 -3.34 -1.73
C CYS A 43 -4.74 -4.48 -2.34
N LEU A 44 -4.28 -5.45 -1.53
CA LEU A 44 -3.23 -6.41 -1.90
C LEU A 44 -3.64 -7.31 -3.09
N HIS A 45 -4.90 -7.74 -3.10
CA HIS A 45 -5.48 -8.59 -4.15
C HIS A 45 -6.97 -8.25 -4.36
N GLY A 46 -7.30 -6.96 -4.34
CA GLY A 46 -8.66 -6.42 -4.28
C GLY A 46 -8.82 -5.42 -3.14
N TYR A 47 -9.86 -4.59 -3.17
CA TYR A 47 -10.13 -3.60 -2.13
C TYR A 47 -10.78 -4.28 -0.92
N ALA A 48 -9.97 -4.55 0.11
CA ALA A 48 -10.31 -5.50 1.16
C ALA A 48 -11.05 -4.88 2.35
N GLU A 49 -11.70 -5.74 3.15
CA GLU A 49 -12.36 -5.42 4.43
C GLU A 49 -13.51 -4.39 4.31
N ASP A 50 -14.10 -4.28 3.12
CA ASP A 50 -15.08 -3.26 2.80
C ASP A 50 -16.24 -3.80 1.93
N GLY A 51 -16.92 -4.85 2.39
CA GLY A 51 -18.04 -5.45 1.66
C GLY A 51 -17.64 -6.06 0.31
N ASP A 52 -18.50 -5.90 -0.71
CA ASP A 52 -18.29 -6.54 -2.02
C ASP A 52 -17.19 -5.84 -2.82
N ALA A 53 -16.16 -6.60 -3.18
CA ALA A 53 -15.07 -6.21 -4.08
C ALA A 53 -14.58 -7.45 -4.82
N THR A 54 -13.91 -7.27 -5.95
CA THR A 54 -13.29 -8.40 -6.64
C THR A 54 -12.15 -8.95 -5.79
N SER A 55 -12.20 -10.24 -5.46
CA SER A 55 -11.13 -10.96 -4.78
C SER A 55 -10.26 -11.69 -5.81
N PHE A 56 -9.11 -11.12 -6.11
CA PHE A 56 -8.13 -11.70 -7.04
C PHE A 56 -7.28 -12.78 -6.33
N PRO A 57 -6.54 -13.63 -7.08
CA PRO A 57 -5.56 -14.51 -6.47
C PRO A 57 -4.56 -13.77 -5.59
N GLN A 58 -4.07 -14.42 -4.54
CA GLN A 58 -3.00 -13.87 -3.69
C GLN A 58 -1.77 -13.47 -4.54
N ALA A 59 -1.01 -12.49 -4.04
CA ALA A 59 0.09 -11.88 -4.78
C ALA A 59 1.12 -12.91 -5.26
N ILE A 60 1.40 -13.96 -4.49
CA ILE A 60 2.35 -15.01 -4.89
C ILE A 60 1.87 -15.80 -6.13
N TYR A 61 0.56 -16.03 -6.25
CA TYR A 61 -0.02 -16.72 -7.40
C TYR A 61 -0.07 -15.82 -8.63
N LEU A 62 -0.34 -14.52 -8.43
CA LEU A 62 -0.22 -13.54 -9.49
C LEU A 62 1.23 -13.43 -9.98
N ALA A 63 2.21 -13.46 -9.07
CA ALA A 63 3.63 -13.44 -9.43
C ALA A 63 4.06 -14.67 -10.23
N ALA A 64 3.48 -15.83 -9.97
CA ALA A 64 3.74 -17.06 -10.73
C ALA A 64 3.33 -16.98 -12.22
N SER A 65 2.60 -15.95 -12.64
CA SER A 65 2.34 -15.67 -14.06
C SER A 65 3.54 -15.08 -14.80
N PHE A 66 4.49 -14.47 -14.09
CA PHE A 66 5.57 -13.64 -14.65
C PHE A 66 5.09 -12.52 -15.58
N ASP A 67 3.81 -12.14 -15.52
CA ASP A 67 3.19 -11.18 -16.41
C ASP A 67 2.97 -9.81 -15.72
N ARG A 68 3.83 -8.85 -16.05
CA ARG A 68 3.74 -7.46 -15.57
C ARG A 68 2.42 -6.79 -15.97
N ARG A 69 1.88 -7.10 -17.15
CA ARG A 69 0.63 -6.50 -17.64
C ARG A 69 -0.57 -7.06 -16.88
N LEU A 70 -0.54 -8.34 -16.52
CA LEU A 70 -1.55 -8.93 -15.65
C LEU A 70 -1.58 -8.24 -14.28
N ILE A 71 -0.42 -8.10 -13.62
CA ILE A 71 -0.33 -7.40 -12.32
C ILE A 71 -0.87 -5.98 -12.41
N TYR A 72 -0.48 -5.25 -13.46
CA TYR A 72 -0.97 -3.90 -13.73
C TYR A 72 -2.49 -3.83 -13.88
N ASN A 73 -3.09 -4.73 -14.67
CA ASN A 73 -4.53 -4.73 -14.89
C ASN A 73 -5.30 -5.06 -13.61
N VAL A 74 -4.80 -6.01 -12.80
CA VAL A 74 -5.41 -6.36 -11.50
C VAL A 74 -5.36 -5.17 -10.54
N SER A 75 -4.22 -4.48 -10.44
CA SER A 75 -4.11 -3.33 -9.54
C SER A 75 -4.89 -2.11 -10.04
N LEU A 76 -4.99 -1.92 -11.36
CA LEU A 76 -5.83 -0.89 -11.97
C LEU A 76 -7.33 -1.15 -11.73
N ALA A 77 -7.80 -2.39 -11.89
CA ALA A 77 -9.17 -2.76 -11.57
C ALA A 77 -9.48 -2.51 -10.09
N THR A 78 -8.57 -2.92 -9.21
CA THR A 78 -8.64 -2.64 -7.76
C THR A 78 -8.74 -1.13 -7.47
N ALA A 79 -7.96 -0.30 -8.16
CA ALA A 79 -8.00 1.15 -8.00
C ALA A 79 -9.34 1.77 -8.42
N PHE A 80 -9.95 1.28 -9.50
CA PHE A 80 -11.27 1.74 -9.92
C PHE A 80 -12.35 1.39 -8.90
N GLU A 81 -12.33 0.17 -8.35
CA GLU A 81 -13.24 -0.24 -7.27
C GLU A 81 -13.04 0.62 -6.03
N ALA A 82 -11.80 0.80 -5.58
CA ALA A 82 -11.45 1.66 -4.45
C ALA A 82 -11.95 3.10 -4.65
N ARG A 83 -11.77 3.67 -5.85
CA ARG A 83 -12.19 5.04 -6.14
C ARG A 83 -13.71 5.17 -6.21
N ALA A 84 -14.41 4.20 -6.79
CA ALA A 84 -15.87 4.18 -6.81
C ALA A 84 -16.45 4.15 -5.40
N LYS A 85 -15.91 3.27 -4.55
CA LYS A 85 -16.29 3.13 -3.14
C LYS A 85 -15.99 4.39 -2.32
N TYR A 86 -14.80 4.95 -2.47
CA TYR A 86 -14.43 6.22 -1.83
C TYR A 86 -15.37 7.37 -2.17
N ASN A 87 -15.75 7.51 -3.45
CA ASN A 87 -16.71 8.53 -3.87
C ASN A 87 -18.06 8.36 -3.15
N TYR A 88 -18.51 7.12 -2.95
CA TYR A 88 -19.71 6.81 -2.19
C TYR A 88 -19.55 7.14 -0.70
N TYR A 89 -18.42 6.79 -0.08
CA TYR A 89 -18.15 7.05 1.34
C TYR A 89 -18.06 8.54 1.65
N VAL A 90 -17.34 9.28 0.84
CA VAL A 90 -17.24 10.73 0.98
C VAL A 90 -18.60 11.41 0.81
N LYS A 91 -19.45 10.90 -0.09
CA LYS A 91 -20.83 11.40 -0.28
C LYS A 91 -21.74 11.08 0.90
N THR A 92 -21.53 9.94 1.56
CA THR A 92 -22.37 9.45 2.67
C THR A 92 -21.79 9.74 4.05
N GLY A 93 -20.63 10.41 4.12
CA GLY A 93 -19.99 10.81 5.38
C GLY A 93 -19.31 9.67 6.13
N GLN A 94 -18.90 8.61 5.43
CA GLN A 94 -18.23 7.44 6.00
C GLN A 94 -16.72 7.59 5.88
N TYR A 95 -16.01 7.43 6.99
CA TYR A 95 -14.55 7.64 7.09
C TYR A 95 -13.89 6.61 8.02
N GLU A 96 -14.57 5.49 8.27
CA GLU A 96 -14.04 4.41 9.08
C GLU A 96 -12.86 3.71 8.39
N ASP A 97 -12.23 2.78 9.12
CA ASP A 97 -11.18 1.92 8.58
C ASP A 97 -11.59 1.28 7.25
N HIS A 98 -10.64 1.12 6.33
CA HIS A 98 -10.85 0.55 4.99
C HIS A 98 -11.76 1.33 4.03
N LYS A 99 -12.03 2.62 4.30
CA LYS A 99 -12.86 3.49 3.44
C LYS A 99 -12.10 4.63 2.75
N GLY A 100 -10.77 4.56 2.73
CA GLY A 100 -9.88 5.55 2.13
C GLY A 100 -9.39 5.16 0.72
N ILE A 101 -8.56 6.02 0.14
CA ILE A 101 -7.87 5.77 -1.14
C ILE A 101 -6.36 5.68 -0.97
N HIS A 102 -5.91 5.41 0.26
CA HIS A 102 -4.52 5.18 0.57
C HIS A 102 -4.34 3.68 0.87
N CYS A 103 -3.83 2.97 -0.12
CA CYS A 103 -3.70 1.52 -0.11
C CYS A 103 -2.35 1.12 0.48
N PHE A 104 -2.36 0.39 1.59
CA PHE A 104 -1.18 -0.26 2.16
C PHE A 104 -0.78 -1.49 1.34
N SER A 105 -0.44 -1.28 0.07
CA SER A 105 -0.07 -2.33 -0.88
C SER A 105 0.84 -1.73 -1.97
N PRO A 106 1.73 -2.55 -2.58
CA PRO A 106 1.92 -3.98 -2.39
C PRO A 106 2.90 -4.34 -1.25
N VAL A 107 2.95 -5.63 -0.90
CA VAL A 107 4.05 -6.18 -0.08
C VAL A 107 5.25 -6.42 -1.01
N VAL A 108 6.30 -5.64 -0.81
CA VAL A 108 7.53 -5.66 -1.64
C VAL A 108 8.69 -6.37 -0.95
N ASN A 109 8.46 -6.90 0.26
CA ASN A 109 9.39 -7.82 0.90
C ASN A 109 9.55 -9.08 0.02
N ILE A 110 10.76 -9.64 0.02
CA ILE A 110 11.02 -10.92 -0.64
C ILE A 110 10.74 -12.09 0.31
N MET A 111 10.21 -13.19 -0.23
CA MET A 111 10.10 -14.47 0.47
C MET A 111 11.50 -15.03 0.79
N ARG A 112 12.09 -14.63 1.92
CA ARG A 112 13.42 -15.12 2.32
C ARG A 112 13.36 -16.41 3.12
N HIS A 113 12.41 -16.50 4.04
CA HIS A 113 12.31 -17.60 4.99
C HIS A 113 10.99 -18.35 4.79
N PRO A 114 10.99 -19.68 4.58
CA PRO A 114 9.77 -20.43 4.26
C PRO A 114 8.75 -20.47 5.40
N LEU A 115 9.19 -20.29 6.65
CA LEU A 115 8.30 -20.17 7.82
C LEU A 115 7.69 -18.76 7.99
N TRP A 116 7.94 -17.84 7.07
CA TRP A 116 7.29 -16.54 7.14
C TRP A 116 5.81 -16.66 6.78
N GLY A 117 4.93 -16.47 7.78
CA GLY A 117 3.48 -16.65 7.65
C GLY A 117 2.77 -15.67 6.71
N ARG A 118 3.50 -14.72 6.11
CA ARG A 118 2.99 -13.76 5.10
C ARG A 118 3.59 -13.97 3.72
N THR A 119 4.27 -15.10 3.51
CA THR A 119 4.87 -15.46 2.22
C THR A 119 3.89 -15.33 1.05
N GLN A 120 2.63 -15.74 1.25
CA GLN A 120 1.56 -15.65 0.25
C GLN A 120 1.26 -14.22 -0.23
N GLU A 121 1.56 -13.22 0.60
CA GLU A 121 1.34 -11.81 0.28
C GLU A 121 2.46 -11.22 -0.60
N THR A 122 3.59 -11.92 -0.74
CA THR A 122 4.76 -11.43 -1.46
C THR A 122 4.67 -11.68 -2.97
N LEU A 123 5.54 -11.03 -3.73
CA LEU A 123 5.74 -11.29 -5.16
C LEU A 123 6.85 -12.32 -5.42
N GLY A 124 7.19 -13.13 -4.42
CA GLY A 124 8.20 -14.19 -4.51
C GLY A 124 9.51 -13.88 -3.79
N GLU A 125 10.51 -14.73 -3.98
CA GLU A 125 11.84 -14.62 -3.36
C GLU A 125 12.83 -13.80 -4.18
N ASP A 126 12.60 -13.65 -5.48
CA ASP A 126 13.52 -12.99 -6.40
C ASP A 126 13.36 -11.45 -6.34
N PRO A 127 14.42 -10.69 -5.99
CA PRO A 127 14.36 -9.23 -5.90
C PRO A 127 14.06 -8.55 -7.24
N PHE A 128 14.49 -9.14 -8.36
CA PHE A 128 14.28 -8.55 -9.68
C PHE A 128 12.82 -8.65 -10.11
N LEU A 129 12.24 -9.85 -10.03
CA LEU A 129 10.84 -10.12 -10.30
C LEU A 129 9.96 -9.28 -9.37
N THR A 130 10.26 -9.28 -8.07
CA THR A 130 9.52 -8.47 -7.09
C THR A 130 9.54 -7.00 -7.47
N GLY A 131 10.69 -6.43 -7.83
CA GLY A 131 10.77 -5.04 -8.28
C GLY A 131 10.00 -4.77 -9.58
N ALA A 132 10.11 -5.65 -10.57
CA ALA A 132 9.43 -5.49 -11.85
C ALA A 132 7.90 -5.57 -11.73
N LEU A 133 7.40 -6.49 -10.90
CA LEU A 133 5.97 -6.67 -10.64
C LEU A 133 5.42 -5.59 -9.70
N SER A 134 6.18 -5.18 -8.69
CA SER A 134 5.80 -4.08 -7.78
C SER A 134 5.66 -2.75 -8.52
N ASN A 135 6.57 -2.46 -9.46
CA ASN A 135 6.46 -1.28 -10.31
C ASN A 135 5.14 -1.29 -11.12
N ALA A 136 4.79 -2.43 -11.72
CA ALA A 136 3.54 -2.58 -12.45
C ALA A 136 2.31 -2.43 -11.53
N PHE A 137 2.36 -3.03 -10.34
CA PHE A 137 1.30 -2.94 -9.34
C PHE A 137 1.06 -1.48 -8.92
N VAL A 138 2.11 -0.77 -8.50
CA VAL A 138 2.05 0.63 -8.07
C VAL A 138 1.52 1.52 -9.18
N ARG A 139 2.00 1.34 -10.42
CA ARG A 139 1.50 2.12 -11.57
C ARG A 139 0.01 1.91 -11.80
N GLY A 140 -0.46 0.66 -11.82
CA GLY A 140 -1.89 0.37 -12.02
C GLY A 140 -2.73 0.92 -10.87
N LEU A 141 -2.28 0.74 -9.63
CA LEU A 141 -3.01 1.20 -8.45
C LEU A 141 -3.12 2.73 -8.39
N SER A 142 -2.06 3.43 -8.80
CA SER A 142 -2.05 4.90 -8.91
C SER A 142 -2.82 5.43 -10.12
N GLY A 143 -3.17 4.59 -11.10
CA GLY A 143 -3.81 5.00 -12.35
C GLY A 143 -2.84 5.53 -13.41
N PHE A 144 -1.55 5.24 -13.29
CA PHE A 144 -0.53 5.67 -14.23
C PHE A 144 -0.36 4.70 -15.41
N PRO A 145 0.20 5.16 -16.54
CA PRO A 145 0.59 4.27 -17.62
C PRO A 145 1.58 3.20 -17.16
N LEU A 146 1.38 1.95 -17.61
CA LEU A 146 2.30 0.84 -17.34
C LEU A 146 3.73 1.12 -17.84
N HIS A 147 3.84 1.79 -18.99
CA HIS A 147 5.11 2.12 -19.63
C HIS A 147 5.23 3.62 -19.86
N GLY A 148 6.47 4.10 -19.94
CA GLY A 148 6.75 5.51 -20.22
C GLY A 148 6.80 6.37 -18.96
N ARG A 149 7.06 7.66 -19.20
CA ARG A 149 7.12 8.69 -18.16
C ARG A 149 5.70 9.08 -17.76
N ILE A 150 5.52 9.33 -16.47
CA ILE A 150 4.30 9.95 -15.96
C ILE A 150 4.30 11.40 -16.45
N SER A 151 3.36 11.74 -17.32
CA SER A 151 3.22 13.08 -17.86
C SER A 151 2.61 14.03 -16.83
N TYR A 152 2.65 15.34 -17.08
CA TYR A 152 1.98 16.30 -16.20
C TYR A 152 0.46 16.10 -16.18
N GLU A 153 -0.14 15.70 -17.30
CA GLU A 153 -1.58 15.43 -17.41
C GLU A 153 -1.99 14.20 -16.57
N ASP A 154 -1.14 13.18 -16.50
CA ASP A 154 -1.35 12.00 -15.64
C ASP A 154 -1.33 12.34 -14.14
N LYS A 155 -0.58 13.37 -13.72
CA LYS A 155 -0.41 13.74 -12.30
C LYS A 155 -1.68 14.27 -11.64
N HIS A 156 -2.68 14.66 -12.42
CA HIS A 156 -3.90 15.25 -11.88
C HIS A 156 -4.98 14.23 -11.50
N LEU A 157 -4.79 12.94 -11.84
CA LEU A 157 -5.80 11.90 -11.63
C LEU A 157 -5.22 10.66 -10.94
N TYR A 158 -4.68 10.84 -9.74
CA TYR A 158 -4.39 9.70 -8.87
C TYR A 158 -5.69 8.98 -8.50
N LEU A 159 -5.83 7.70 -8.91
CA LEU A 159 -6.96 6.87 -8.51
C LEU A 159 -6.85 6.54 -7.02
N THR A 160 -5.68 6.07 -6.60
CA THR A 160 -5.33 5.81 -5.20
C THR A 160 -3.84 6.05 -4.97
N ALA A 161 -3.43 6.14 -3.70
CA ALA A 161 -2.03 6.16 -3.31
C ALA A 161 -1.59 4.73 -2.93
N ALA A 162 -0.54 4.22 -3.58
CA ALA A 162 0.09 2.97 -3.22
C ALA A 162 1.14 3.18 -2.12
N SER A 163 1.29 2.20 -1.24
CA SER A 163 2.28 2.20 -0.15
C SER A 163 3.02 0.88 -0.11
N CYS A 164 4.23 0.87 -0.64
CA CYS A 164 5.12 -0.28 -0.56
C CYS A 164 5.45 -0.59 0.91
N LYS A 165 5.21 -1.83 1.32
CA LYS A 165 5.46 -2.29 2.69
C LYS A 165 6.22 -3.61 2.70
N HIS A 166 6.94 -3.97 3.75
CA HIS A 166 7.22 -3.24 4.99
C HIS A 166 8.71 -2.89 4.99
N PHE A 167 9.02 -1.60 4.87
CA PHE A 167 10.38 -1.11 4.76
C PHE A 167 11.08 -1.13 6.14
N ALA A 168 12.11 -1.94 6.37
CA ALA A 168 12.69 -2.98 5.52
C ALA A 168 12.96 -4.25 6.34
N VAL A 169 13.38 -5.33 5.67
CA VAL A 169 13.90 -6.56 6.31
C VAL A 169 12.86 -7.28 7.18
N HIS A 170 11.58 -7.13 6.84
CA HIS A 170 10.49 -7.86 7.46
C HIS A 170 10.15 -9.09 6.61
N ASP A 171 10.92 -10.17 6.76
CA ASP A 171 10.77 -11.40 5.96
C ASP A 171 11.14 -12.70 6.70
N GLY A 172 11.13 -12.63 8.03
CA GLY A 172 11.33 -13.77 8.93
C GLY A 172 10.03 -14.27 9.58
N PRO A 173 10.06 -15.37 10.33
CA PRO A 173 8.89 -15.86 11.08
C PRO A 173 8.29 -14.77 11.97
N GLU A 174 6.96 -14.73 12.08
CA GLU A 174 6.25 -13.64 12.76
C GLU A 174 6.54 -13.57 14.26
N ASN A 175 6.73 -14.72 14.93
CA ASN A 175 6.89 -14.78 16.39
C ASN A 175 7.94 -15.82 16.86
N ILE A 176 8.87 -16.22 16.00
CA ILE A 176 9.85 -17.27 16.32
C ILE A 176 11.26 -16.83 15.87
N PRO A 177 12.27 -16.85 16.76
CA PRO A 177 12.19 -17.06 18.21
C PRO A 177 11.68 -15.83 18.96
N VAL A 178 11.58 -14.68 18.30
CA VAL A 178 11.16 -13.38 18.88
C VAL A 178 10.02 -12.82 18.05
N SER A 179 9.14 -12.03 18.66
CA SER A 179 8.08 -11.33 17.94
C SER A 179 8.66 -10.33 16.94
N ARG A 180 8.04 -10.24 15.75
CA ARG A 180 8.36 -9.20 14.76
C ARG A 180 8.24 -7.77 15.31
N LEU A 181 7.51 -7.57 16.41
CA LEU A 181 7.36 -6.27 17.07
C LEU A 181 8.62 -5.84 17.83
N SER A 182 9.55 -6.77 18.11
CA SER A 182 10.78 -6.52 18.86
C SER A 182 12.02 -7.16 18.24
N PHE A 183 11.90 -7.73 17.04
CA PHE A 183 13.00 -8.39 16.35
C PHE A 183 14.01 -7.36 15.81
N GLU A 184 15.28 -7.55 16.17
CA GLU A 184 16.39 -6.75 15.67
C GLU A 184 17.09 -7.48 14.52
N ALA A 185 16.84 -7.03 13.29
CA ALA A 185 17.44 -7.63 12.11
C ALA A 185 18.93 -7.24 11.98
N ASN A 186 19.82 -8.22 11.98
CA ASN A 186 21.24 -8.03 11.70
C ASN A 186 21.55 -8.39 10.24
N VAL A 187 21.75 -7.38 9.39
CA VAL A 187 21.94 -7.56 7.94
C VAL A 187 23.10 -6.72 7.44
N SER A 188 23.92 -7.31 6.55
CA SER A 188 25.05 -6.61 5.95
C SER A 188 24.58 -5.51 4.98
N VAL A 189 25.40 -4.46 4.80
CA VAL A 189 25.16 -3.41 3.80
C VAL A 189 25.08 -4.00 2.38
N ALA A 190 25.84 -5.07 2.11
CA ALA A 190 25.81 -5.77 0.84
C ALA A 190 24.43 -6.40 0.58
N ASP A 191 23.88 -7.12 1.56
CA ASP A 191 22.58 -7.78 1.44
C ASP A 191 21.43 -6.77 1.33
N ILE A 192 21.51 -5.68 2.09
CA ILE A 192 20.55 -4.57 2.00
C ILE A 192 20.48 -4.06 0.55
N LYS A 193 21.64 -3.79 -0.08
CA LYS A 193 21.73 -3.29 -1.47
C LYS A 193 21.30 -4.33 -2.50
N ALA A 194 21.73 -5.58 -2.34
CA ALA A 194 21.53 -6.62 -3.35
C ALA A 194 20.13 -7.24 -3.30
N TRP A 195 19.53 -7.38 -2.12
CA TRP A 195 18.32 -8.20 -1.94
C TRP A 195 17.10 -7.41 -1.49
N LYS A 196 17.28 -6.33 -0.73
CA LYS A 196 16.15 -5.62 -0.09
C LYS A 196 15.75 -4.34 -0.83
N PHE A 197 16.70 -3.70 -1.49
CA PHE A 197 16.45 -2.47 -2.23
C PHE A 197 15.99 -2.60 -3.70
N PRO A 198 16.29 -3.65 -4.47
CA PRO A 198 15.83 -3.72 -5.87
C PRO A 198 14.30 -3.68 -6.04
N GLY A 199 13.57 -4.22 -5.06
CA GLY A 199 12.11 -4.13 -4.98
C GLY A 199 11.57 -2.73 -4.68
N MET A 200 12.40 -1.83 -4.16
CA MET A 200 12.00 -0.51 -3.65
C MET A 200 12.65 0.69 -4.38
N LEU A 201 13.72 0.48 -5.14
CA LEU A 201 14.46 1.55 -5.84
C LEU A 201 14.15 1.67 -7.34
N ARG A 202 13.29 0.81 -7.92
CA ARG A 202 13.01 0.78 -9.37
C ARG A 202 11.69 1.47 -9.77
N PHE A 203 11.29 2.55 -9.09
CA PHE A 203 10.08 3.32 -9.45
C PHE A 203 10.35 4.41 -10.48
#